data_AF-A0A8R1EEN1-F1
#
_entry.id   AF-A0A8R1EEN1-F1
#
_cell.length_a   1.000
_cell.length_b   1.000
_cell.length_c   1.000
_cell.angle_alpha   90.00
_cell.angle_beta   90.00
_cell.angle_gamma   90.00
#
_symmetry.space_group_name_H-M   'P 1'
#
loop_
_entity.id
_entity.type
_entity.pdbx_description
1 polymer ?
#
loop_
_entity_poly.entity_id
_entity_poly.type
_entity_poly.pdbx_seq_one_letter_code
_entity_poly.pdbx_strand_id
1 'polypeptide(L)'
;MIKNHLIPGVEHGNLREHAMAKMKELGLKCRDVRTREVGIQEIHNKVRPEDVELIRRDYTANGGWETFISYEDPKQDILIGLLRLRKISNRAHRAELKGNVSVVRELHVYGSVVSVADRDPKKFQHQGYGSLLMEEAERIAREEHGSDKISVISGVGTRDYYRKLGYELDGPYMSKRLDSSA
;
A
#
# COMPACT_ATOMS: atom_id res chain seq x y z
N MET A 1 -23.65 42.86 -10.35
CA MET A 1 -23.15 41.82 -11.28
C MET A 1 -21.77 41.40 -10.83
N ILE A 2 -21.63 40.20 -10.25
CA ILE A 2 -20.33 39.65 -9.87
C ILE A 2 -19.71 39.08 -11.15
N LYS A 3 -18.66 39.73 -11.65
CA LYS A 3 -17.85 39.22 -12.76
C LYS A 3 -16.95 38.11 -12.20
N ASN A 4 -17.29 36.85 -12.47
CA ASN A 4 -16.36 35.74 -12.30
C ASN A 4 -15.14 35.97 -13.20
N HIS A 5 -13.99 36.24 -12.59
CA HIS A 5 -12.70 36.32 -13.26
C HIS A 5 -12.21 34.90 -13.59
N LEU A 6 -12.70 34.31 -14.68
CA LEU A 6 -12.03 33.18 -15.33
C LEU A 6 -11.30 33.72 -16.56
N ILE A 7 -9.98 33.87 -16.40
CA ILE A 7 -8.99 34.00 -17.48
C ILE A 7 -8.94 32.63 -18.19
N PRO A 8 -8.64 32.50 -19.50
CA PRO A 8 -8.80 31.25 -20.25
C PRO A 8 -8.20 30.04 -19.52
N GLY A 9 -8.99 28.98 -19.34
CA GLY A 9 -8.63 27.83 -18.51
C GLY A 9 -9.79 26.85 -18.34
N VAL A 10 -9.61 25.83 -17.50
CA VAL A 10 -10.63 24.81 -17.24
C VAL A 10 -11.85 25.46 -16.58
N GLU A 11 -12.97 25.47 -17.29
CA GLU A 11 -14.20 26.15 -16.87
C GLU A 11 -15.03 25.38 -15.83
N HIS A 12 -14.76 24.07 -15.67
CA HIS A 12 -15.56 23.18 -14.84
C HIS A 12 -14.72 22.47 -13.77
N GLY A 13 -15.22 22.44 -12.52
CA GLY A 13 -14.55 21.79 -11.39
C GLY A 13 -14.56 20.25 -11.39
N ASN A 14 -15.24 19.61 -12.36
CA ASN A 14 -15.46 18.17 -12.44
C ASN A 14 -14.61 17.47 -13.54
N LEU A 15 -13.43 17.99 -13.84
CA LEU A 15 -12.55 17.48 -14.90
C LEU A 15 -12.28 15.97 -14.84
N ARG A 16 -12.22 15.38 -13.63
CA ARG A 16 -12.05 13.93 -13.43
C ARG A 16 -13.16 13.13 -14.10
N GLU A 17 -14.40 13.57 -13.96
CA GLU A 17 -15.57 12.89 -14.53
C GLU A 17 -15.51 12.91 -16.06
N HIS A 18 -15.19 14.07 -16.64
CA HIS A 18 -14.99 14.21 -18.08
C HIS A 18 -13.86 13.32 -18.60
N ALA A 19 -12.74 13.23 -17.90
CA ALA A 19 -11.63 12.35 -18.27
C ALA A 19 -12.04 10.86 -18.24
N MET A 20 -12.77 10.44 -17.20
CA MET A 20 -13.26 9.05 -17.07
C MET A 20 -14.28 8.70 -18.15
N ALA A 21 -15.20 9.63 -18.46
CA ALA A 21 -16.14 9.48 -19.57
C ALA A 21 -15.39 9.32 -20.90
N LYS A 22 -14.37 10.14 -21.14
CA LYS A 22 -13.58 10.06 -22.38
C LYS A 22 -12.79 8.76 -22.50
N MET A 23 -12.21 8.28 -21.40
CA MET A 23 -11.55 6.96 -21.38
C MET A 23 -12.53 5.83 -21.74
N LYS A 24 -13.77 5.89 -21.23
CA LYS A 24 -14.81 4.92 -21.55
C LYS A 24 -15.21 4.95 -23.02
N GLU A 25 -15.36 6.13 -23.62
CA GLU A 25 -15.59 6.27 -25.06
C GLU A 25 -14.48 5.64 -25.90
N LEU A 26 -13.23 5.75 -25.45
CA LEU A 26 -12.05 5.18 -26.11
C LEU A 26 -11.85 3.68 -25.81
N GLY A 27 -12.71 3.06 -25.00
CA GLY A 27 -12.56 1.66 -24.58
C GLY A 27 -11.35 1.40 -23.66
N LEU A 28 -10.77 2.45 -23.08
CA LEU A 28 -9.62 2.35 -22.18
C LEU A 28 -10.09 2.07 -20.75
N LYS A 29 -9.39 1.17 -20.05
CA LYS A 29 -9.64 0.88 -18.63
C LYS A 29 -8.61 1.60 -17.76
N CYS A 30 -9.08 2.32 -16.75
CA CYS A 30 -8.22 2.91 -15.72
C CYS A 30 -7.84 1.85 -14.69
N ARG A 31 -6.54 1.58 -14.54
CA ARG A 31 -5.98 0.63 -13.56
C ARG A 31 -5.17 1.33 -12.48
N ASP A 32 -5.53 2.58 -12.17
CA ASP A 32 -4.89 3.29 -11.06
C ASP A 32 -5.30 2.66 -9.72
N VAL A 33 -4.46 2.85 -8.70
CA VAL A 33 -4.73 2.36 -7.33
C VAL A 33 -6.14 2.76 -6.92
N ARG A 34 -6.48 4.04 -7.09
CA ARG A 34 -7.76 4.61 -6.64
C ARG A 34 -8.99 3.97 -7.26
N THR A 35 -9.02 3.75 -8.57
CA THR A 35 -10.22 3.15 -9.20
C THR A 35 -10.37 1.68 -8.81
N ARG A 36 -9.29 1.02 -8.38
CA ARG A 36 -9.28 -0.39 -7.98
C ARG A 36 -9.58 -0.60 -6.49
N GLU A 37 -9.51 0.43 -5.64
CA GLU A 37 -9.75 0.30 -4.20
C GLU A 37 -11.13 -0.31 -3.90
N VAL A 38 -11.17 -1.30 -2.99
CA VAL A 38 -12.42 -2.01 -2.63
C VAL A 38 -13.56 -1.07 -2.25
N GLY A 39 -13.29 0.03 -1.54
CA GLY A 39 -14.31 1.01 -1.17
C GLY A 39 -14.92 1.73 -2.38
N ILE A 40 -14.10 2.04 -3.40
CA ILE A 40 -14.57 2.70 -4.62
C ILE A 40 -15.32 1.68 -5.50
N GLN A 41 -14.84 0.45 -5.57
CA GLN A 41 -15.51 -0.65 -6.28
C GLN A 41 -16.86 -1.02 -5.64
N GLU A 42 -16.97 -1.02 -4.32
CA GLU A 42 -18.24 -1.26 -3.63
C GLU A 42 -19.23 -0.12 -3.86
N ILE A 43 -18.79 1.14 -3.76
CA ILE A 43 -19.66 2.32 -3.97
C ILE A 43 -20.14 2.41 -5.42
N HIS A 44 -19.25 2.22 -6.40
CA HIS A 44 -19.58 2.43 -7.82
C HIS A 44 -20.14 1.19 -8.52
N ASN A 45 -19.62 0.00 -8.19
CA ASN A 45 -19.90 -1.23 -8.93
C ASN A 45 -20.57 -2.32 -8.07
N LYS A 46 -20.71 -2.11 -6.74
CA LYS A 46 -21.30 -3.07 -5.78
C LYS A 46 -20.63 -4.45 -5.81
N VAL A 47 -19.35 -4.50 -6.15
CA VAL A 47 -18.57 -5.75 -6.23
C VAL A 47 -17.84 -5.98 -4.90
N ARG A 48 -17.85 -7.23 -4.43
CA ARG A 48 -17.07 -7.68 -3.28
C ARG A 48 -16.00 -8.67 -3.74
N PRO A 49 -14.78 -8.61 -3.19
CA PRO A 49 -13.72 -9.52 -3.56
C PRO A 49 -14.10 -10.95 -3.15
N GLU A 50 -13.88 -11.90 -4.06
CA GLU A 50 -14.19 -13.32 -3.84
C GLU A 50 -12.92 -14.16 -3.70
N ASP A 51 -11.89 -13.83 -4.48
CA ASP A 51 -10.66 -14.60 -4.59
C ASP A 51 -9.44 -13.69 -4.39
N VAL A 52 -8.93 -13.64 -3.16
CA VAL A 52 -7.90 -12.69 -2.76
C VAL A 52 -6.53 -13.33 -2.82
N GLU A 53 -5.65 -12.75 -3.63
CA GLU A 53 -4.29 -13.21 -3.84
C GLU A 53 -3.26 -12.16 -3.41
N LEU A 54 -2.10 -12.62 -2.93
CA LEU A 54 -0.94 -11.76 -2.71
C LEU A 54 -0.21 -11.58 -4.05
N ILE A 55 -0.15 -10.35 -4.52
CA ILE A 55 0.53 -9.98 -5.76
C ILE A 55 1.75 -9.11 -5.43
N ARG A 56 2.88 -9.46 -6.05
CA ARG A 56 4.14 -8.73 -5.95
C ARG A 56 4.54 -8.15 -7.29
N ARG A 57 5.02 -6.91 -7.28
CA ARG A 57 5.57 -6.20 -8.45
C ARG A 57 6.86 -5.48 -8.04
N ASP A 58 7.98 -5.86 -8.64
CA ASP A 58 9.27 -5.22 -8.40
C ASP A 58 9.61 -4.23 -9.52
N TYR A 59 10.19 -3.10 -9.15
CA TYR A 59 10.68 -2.12 -10.12
C TYR A 59 11.88 -1.35 -9.57
N THR A 60 12.71 -0.82 -10.48
CA THR A 60 13.84 0.03 -10.09
C THR A 60 13.43 1.50 -10.15
N ALA A 61 13.68 2.24 -9.07
CA ALA A 61 13.42 3.67 -9.01
C ALA A 61 14.57 4.43 -8.35
N ASN A 62 15.14 5.41 -9.08
CA ASN A 62 16.24 6.26 -8.61
C ASN A 62 17.41 5.47 -8.01
N GLY A 63 17.82 4.40 -8.69
CA GLY A 63 18.93 3.55 -8.26
C GLY A 63 18.67 2.72 -7.01
N GLY A 64 17.40 2.51 -6.63
CA GLY A 64 17.01 1.57 -5.57
C GLY A 64 15.96 0.58 -6.07
N TRP A 65 15.87 -0.53 -5.35
CA TRP A 65 14.89 -1.59 -5.57
C TRP A 65 13.62 -1.26 -4.78
N GLU A 66 12.51 -1.09 -5.49
CA GLU A 66 11.17 -0.97 -4.93
C GLU A 66 10.40 -2.28 -5.15
N THR A 67 9.76 -2.75 -4.09
CA THR A 67 8.88 -3.91 -4.09
C THR A 67 7.49 -3.45 -3.67
N PHE A 68 6.54 -3.56 -4.59
CA PHE A 68 5.12 -3.31 -4.33
C PHE A 68 4.43 -4.65 -4.09
N ILE A 69 3.99 -4.88 -2.85
CA ILE A 69 3.17 -6.04 -2.49
C ILE A 69 1.74 -5.58 -2.20
N SER A 70 0.77 -6.36 -2.62
CA SER A 70 -0.63 -6.01 -2.50
C SER A 70 -1.51 -7.23 -2.41
N TYR A 71 -2.57 -7.15 -1.62
CA TYR A 71 -3.69 -8.09 -1.70
C TYR A 71 -4.70 -7.56 -2.70
N GLU A 72 -4.92 -8.33 -3.76
CA GLU A 72 -5.80 -7.97 -4.88
C GLU A 72 -6.72 -9.17 -5.22
N ASP A 73 -7.90 -8.89 -5.77
CA ASP A 73 -8.69 -9.86 -6.53
C ASP A 73 -8.35 -9.66 -8.02
N PRO A 74 -7.56 -10.54 -8.64
CA PRO A 74 -7.11 -10.35 -10.02
C PRO A 74 -8.24 -10.54 -11.04
N LYS A 75 -9.30 -11.30 -10.71
CA LYS A 75 -10.43 -11.55 -11.60
C LYS A 75 -11.32 -10.32 -11.68
N GLN A 76 -11.57 -9.69 -10.54
CA GLN A 76 -12.43 -8.51 -10.42
C GLN A 76 -11.66 -7.18 -10.48
N ASP A 77 -10.32 -7.23 -10.53
CA ASP A 77 -9.41 -6.08 -10.56
C ASP A 77 -9.54 -5.17 -9.33
N ILE A 78 -9.76 -5.77 -8.15
CA ILE A 78 -9.99 -5.07 -6.87
C ILE A 78 -8.71 -5.08 -6.03
N LEU A 79 -8.40 -3.95 -5.39
CA LEU A 79 -7.28 -3.77 -4.48
C LEU A 79 -7.78 -3.62 -3.04
N ILE A 80 -7.31 -4.49 -2.16
CA ILE A 80 -7.71 -4.57 -0.75
C ILE A 80 -6.68 -3.90 0.15
N GLY A 81 -5.40 -4.12 -0.13
CA GLY A 81 -4.32 -3.49 0.62
C GLY A 81 -3.03 -3.50 -0.17
N LEU A 82 -2.16 -2.56 0.14
CA LEU A 82 -0.85 -2.42 -0.48
C LEU A 82 0.21 -2.09 0.56
N LEU A 83 1.44 -2.46 0.25
CA LEU A 83 2.63 -2.04 0.95
C LEU A 83 3.74 -1.73 -0.06
N ARG A 84 4.45 -0.63 0.18
CA ARG A 84 5.64 -0.24 -0.59
C ARG A 84 6.90 -0.47 0.25
N LEU A 85 7.71 -1.43 -0.16
CA LEU A 85 8.98 -1.74 0.45
C LEU A 85 10.10 -1.22 -0.45
N ARG A 86 11.10 -0.55 0.13
CA ARG A 86 12.29 -0.10 -0.60
C ARG A 86 13.55 -0.61 0.09
N LYS A 87 14.44 -1.23 -0.68
CA LYS A 87 15.82 -1.48 -0.24
C LYS A 87 16.60 -0.17 -0.23
N ILE A 88 17.11 0.23 0.93
CA ILE A 88 17.93 1.43 1.03
C ILE A 88 19.32 1.15 0.49
N SER A 89 19.81 2.05 -0.37
CA SER A 89 21.19 2.01 -0.83
C SER A 89 22.11 2.70 0.17
N ASN A 90 23.41 2.42 0.08
CA ASN A 90 24.44 2.93 1.00
C ASN A 90 24.60 4.47 0.99
N ARG A 91 23.78 5.20 0.23
CA ARG A 91 23.80 6.67 0.13
C ARG A 91 22.83 7.38 1.08
N ALA A 92 22.12 6.64 1.94
CA ALA A 92 21.19 7.25 2.89
C ALA A 92 21.92 8.19 3.88
N HIS A 93 21.40 9.40 4.02
CA HIS A 93 21.99 10.43 4.91
C HIS A 93 21.59 10.28 6.39
N ARG A 94 20.42 9.68 6.66
CA ARG A 94 19.88 9.46 8.01
C ARG A 94 20.66 8.36 8.72
N ALA A 95 21.03 8.59 9.98
CA ALA A 95 21.82 7.64 10.76
C ALA A 95 21.06 6.32 11.00
N GLU A 96 19.74 6.43 11.19
CA GLU A 96 18.81 5.33 11.40
C GLU A 96 18.69 4.42 10.17
N LEU A 97 19.02 4.91 8.98
CA LEU A 97 18.94 4.16 7.72
C LEU A 97 20.30 3.73 7.18
N LYS A 98 21.36 3.82 8.00
CA LYS A 98 22.70 3.34 7.62
C LYS A 98 22.78 1.82 7.77
N GLY A 99 23.53 1.20 6.86
CA GLY A 99 23.71 -0.26 6.80
C GLY A 99 22.69 -0.94 5.88
N ASN A 100 22.49 -2.24 6.08
CA ASN A 100 21.54 -3.03 5.30
C ASN A 100 20.13 -2.86 5.88
N VAL A 101 19.43 -1.82 5.44
CA VAL A 101 18.10 -1.48 5.93
C VAL A 101 17.09 -1.51 4.78
N SER A 102 15.93 -2.10 5.04
CA SER A 102 14.75 -1.96 4.18
C SER A 102 13.73 -1.02 4.81
N VAL A 103 13.06 -0.22 4.00
CA VAL A 103 12.09 0.76 4.48
C VAL A 103 10.71 0.49 3.91
N VAL A 104 9.75 0.29 4.79
CA VAL A 104 8.32 0.36 4.47
C VAL A 104 7.94 1.83 4.36
N ARG A 105 7.66 2.26 3.14
CA ARG A 105 7.34 3.65 2.81
C ARG A 105 5.86 3.97 2.98
N GLU A 106 5.03 2.96 2.78
CA GLU A 106 3.58 3.06 2.82
C GLU A 106 3.02 1.68 3.16
N LEU A 107 2.06 1.65 4.08
CA LEU A 107 1.15 0.53 4.31
C LEU A 107 -0.25 1.12 4.28
N HIS A 108 -1.11 0.60 3.42
CA HIS A 108 -2.48 1.04 3.32
C HIS A 108 -3.40 -0.17 3.15
N VAL A 109 -4.44 -0.26 3.98
CA VAL A 109 -5.48 -1.28 3.85
C VAL A 109 -6.80 -0.56 3.67
N TYR A 110 -7.49 -0.88 2.58
CA TYR A 110 -8.75 -0.27 2.18
C TYR A 110 -9.92 -1.06 2.76
N GLY A 111 -10.96 -0.34 3.16
CA GLY A 111 -12.19 -0.91 3.72
C GLY A 111 -12.19 -0.93 5.25
N SER A 112 -13.35 -0.62 5.83
CA SER A 112 -13.59 -0.66 7.26
C SER A 112 -13.82 -2.09 7.71
N VAL A 113 -12.75 -2.91 7.75
CA VAL A 113 -12.85 -4.35 8.04
C VAL A 113 -13.63 -5.03 6.92
N VAL A 114 -13.02 -5.98 6.21
CA VAL A 114 -13.83 -6.88 5.38
C VAL A 114 -14.85 -7.49 6.33
N SER A 115 -16.12 -7.08 6.18
CA SER A 115 -17.19 -7.51 7.04
C SER A 115 -17.13 -9.03 7.12
N VAL A 116 -17.01 -9.52 8.35
CA VAL A 116 -17.07 -10.91 8.77
C VAL A 116 -18.46 -11.45 8.44
N ALA A 117 -18.75 -11.56 7.15
CA ALA A 117 -20.01 -12.01 6.58
C ALA A 117 -19.73 -13.20 5.68
N ASP A 118 -18.99 -14.17 6.24
CA ASP A 118 -19.34 -15.59 6.23
C ASP A 118 -18.33 -16.30 7.12
N ARG A 119 -18.77 -16.58 8.35
CA ARG A 119 -17.97 -17.20 9.41
C ARG A 119 -17.72 -18.66 9.05
N ASP A 120 -16.64 -18.93 8.33
CA ASP A 120 -16.05 -20.26 8.26
C ASP A 120 -14.83 -20.32 9.20
N PRO A 121 -14.94 -20.94 10.39
CA PRO A 121 -13.94 -20.88 11.46
C PRO A 121 -12.62 -21.62 11.18
N LYS A 122 -12.39 -22.10 9.94
CA LYS A 122 -11.20 -22.87 9.54
C LYS A 122 -10.19 -22.11 8.66
N LYS A 123 -10.48 -20.87 8.24
CA LYS A 123 -9.56 -20.09 7.39
C LYS A 123 -8.99 -18.94 8.18
N PHE A 124 -7.67 -18.95 8.42
CA PHE A 124 -6.67 -17.86 8.56
C PHE A 124 -7.08 -16.37 8.74
N GLN A 125 -8.29 -16.04 9.21
CA GLN A 125 -8.88 -14.69 9.14
C GLN A 125 -8.78 -13.89 10.45
N HIS A 126 -8.00 -14.34 11.43
CA HIS A 126 -7.72 -13.55 12.64
C HIS A 126 -6.53 -12.57 12.46
N GLN A 127 -5.79 -12.64 11.36
CA GLN A 127 -4.77 -11.67 10.99
C GLN A 127 -5.31 -10.70 9.93
N GLY A 128 -5.34 -9.41 10.24
CA GLY A 128 -5.71 -8.39 9.26
C GLY A 128 -4.69 -8.33 8.12
N TYR A 129 -5.14 -7.97 6.91
CA TYR A 129 -4.28 -7.83 5.72
C TYR A 129 -3.04 -6.95 5.95
N GLY A 130 -3.14 -5.96 6.83
CA GLY A 130 -1.98 -5.13 7.20
C GLY A 130 -0.87 -5.92 7.86
N SER A 131 -1.20 -6.85 8.77
CA SER A 131 -0.21 -7.69 9.43
C SER A 131 0.42 -8.69 8.47
N LEU A 132 -0.39 -9.28 7.57
CA LEU A 132 0.10 -10.19 6.53
C LEU A 132 1.05 -9.49 5.54
N LEU A 133 0.72 -8.25 5.13
CA LEU A 133 1.60 -7.44 4.28
C LEU A 133 2.92 -7.12 5.00
N MET A 134 2.88 -6.79 6.29
CA MET A 134 4.08 -6.53 7.08
C MET A 134 4.94 -7.79 7.24
N GLU A 135 4.33 -8.95 7.47
CA GLU A 135 5.04 -10.23 7.57
C GLU A 135 5.76 -10.58 6.27
N GLU A 136 5.09 -10.44 5.13
CA GLU A 136 5.72 -10.65 3.83
C GLU A 136 6.83 -9.62 3.55
N ALA A 137 6.63 -8.35 3.95
CA ALA A 137 7.66 -7.33 3.84
C ALA A 137 8.90 -7.65 4.69
N GLU A 138 8.72 -8.17 5.91
CA GLU A 138 9.81 -8.64 6.77
C GLU A 138 10.56 -9.83 6.14
N ARG A 139 9.82 -10.78 5.55
CA ARG A 139 10.40 -11.93 4.83
C ARG A 139 11.27 -11.46 3.64
N ILE A 140 10.72 -10.63 2.76
CA ILE A 140 11.45 -10.09 1.58
C ILE A 140 12.66 -9.26 2.03
N ALA A 141 12.50 -8.42 3.07
CA ALA A 141 13.60 -7.63 3.60
C ALA A 141 14.74 -8.50 4.14
N ARG A 142 14.42 -9.60 4.83
CA ARG A 142 15.43 -10.52 5.38
C ARG A 142 16.07 -11.36 4.27
N GLU A 143 15.28 -12.09 3.51
CA GLU A 143 15.74 -13.16 2.62
C GLU A 143 16.31 -12.62 1.30
N GLU A 144 15.70 -11.57 0.74
CA GLU A 144 16.04 -11.11 -0.61
C GLU A 144 16.85 -9.82 -0.59
N HIS A 145 16.49 -8.88 0.29
CA HIS A 145 17.28 -7.66 0.45
C HIS A 145 18.52 -7.89 1.32
N GLY A 146 18.56 -8.96 2.13
CA GLY A 146 19.64 -9.19 3.11
C GLY A 146 19.74 -8.06 4.14
N SER A 147 18.59 -7.52 4.55
CA SER A 147 18.51 -6.42 5.52
C SER A 147 18.53 -6.94 6.95
N ASP A 148 19.34 -6.31 7.79
CA ASP A 148 19.42 -6.61 9.23
C ASP A 148 18.31 -5.88 10.02
N LYS A 149 17.70 -4.87 9.39
CA LYS A 149 16.70 -4.02 9.99
C LYS A 149 15.65 -3.62 8.96
N ILE A 150 14.39 -3.58 9.41
CA ILE A 150 13.29 -2.97 8.68
C ILE A 150 12.80 -1.74 9.44
N SER A 151 12.55 -0.65 8.71
CA SER A 151 12.07 0.61 9.26
C SER A 151 10.80 1.06 8.55
N VAL A 152 9.86 1.66 9.28
CA VAL A 152 8.56 2.08 8.76
C VAL A 152 8.41 3.58 8.90
N ILE A 153 7.98 4.23 7.82
CA ILE A 153 7.52 5.63 7.85
C ILE A 153 6.10 5.65 8.42
N SER A 154 5.99 5.82 9.73
CA SER A 154 4.69 5.86 10.43
C SER A 154 4.28 7.28 10.83
N GLY A 155 3.01 7.63 10.61
CA GLY A 155 2.41 8.80 11.26
C GLY A 155 2.31 8.61 12.78
N VAL A 156 2.30 9.71 13.54
CA VAL A 156 2.30 9.66 15.01
C VAL A 156 1.16 8.79 15.56
N GLY A 157 -0.05 8.91 14.98
CA GLY A 157 -1.23 8.17 15.40
C GLY A 157 -1.25 6.68 15.04
N THR A 158 -0.31 6.18 14.21
CA THR A 158 -0.25 4.77 13.82
C THR A 158 0.88 4.01 14.49
N ARG A 159 1.69 4.66 15.33
CA ARG A 159 2.84 4.03 16.01
C ARG A 159 2.44 2.85 16.90
N ASP A 160 1.31 2.95 17.61
CA ASP A 160 0.82 1.87 18.48
C ASP A 160 0.47 0.60 17.73
N TYR A 161 0.04 0.72 16.47
CA TYR A 161 -0.17 -0.45 15.61
C TYR A 161 1.15 -1.21 15.38
N TYR A 162 2.22 -0.49 15.02
CA TYR A 162 3.54 -1.10 14.81
C TYR A 162 4.17 -1.64 16.10
N ARG A 163 3.92 -0.99 17.25
CA ARG A 163 4.36 -1.52 18.56
C ARG A 163 3.81 -2.90 18.86
N LYS A 164 2.55 -3.17 18.50
CA LYS A 164 1.94 -4.51 18.65
C LYS A 164 2.61 -5.57 17.76
N LEU A 165 3.25 -5.15 16.66
CA LEU A 165 4.01 -6.01 15.75
C LEU A 165 5.50 -6.17 16.17
N GLY A 166 5.88 -5.61 17.32
CA GLY A 166 7.25 -5.67 17.85
C GLY A 166 8.19 -4.60 17.31
N TYR A 167 7.67 -3.52 16.73
CA TYR A 167 8.48 -2.38 16.31
C TYR A 167 8.69 -1.39 17.46
N GLU A 168 9.87 -0.81 17.50
CA GLU A 168 10.26 0.21 18.47
C GLU A 168 10.49 1.55 17.78
N LEU A 169 10.43 2.63 18.56
CA LEU A 169 10.66 3.97 18.04
C LEU A 169 12.16 4.19 17.80
N ASP A 170 12.53 4.50 16.56
CA ASP A 170 13.92 4.72 16.11
C ASP A 170 13.97 6.04 15.33
N GLY A 171 14.21 7.13 16.06
CA GLY A 171 14.14 8.48 15.52
C GLY A 171 12.73 8.83 14.99
N PRO A 172 12.58 9.24 13.72
CA PRO A 172 11.27 9.49 13.13
C PRO A 172 10.56 8.21 12.64
N TYR A 173 11.22 7.05 12.67
CA TYR A 173 10.72 5.78 12.14
C TYR A 173 10.26 4.83 13.26
N MET A 174 9.50 3.81 12.88
CA MET A 174 9.32 2.60 13.69
C MET A 174 10.20 1.51 13.12
N SER A 175 11.15 0.99 13.88
CA SER A 175 12.12 0.01 13.39
C SER A 175 12.02 -1.32 14.14
N LYS A 176 12.37 -2.41 13.45
CA LYS A 176 12.49 -3.75 14.01
C LYS A 176 13.73 -4.41 13.44
N ARG A 177 14.53 -5.07 14.29
CA ARG A 177 15.66 -5.88 13.84
C ARG A 177 15.13 -7.18 13.25
N LEU A 178 15.70 -7.57 12.12
CA LEU A 178 15.41 -8.84 11.47
C LEU A 178 16.49 -9.81 11.91
N ASP A 179 16.23 -10.59 12.96
CA ASP A 179 17.18 -11.59 13.43
C ASP A 179 17.51 -12.58 12.29
N SER A 180 18.78 -12.96 12.20
CA SER A 180 19.31 -13.89 11.18
C SER A 180 19.09 -15.36 11.56
N SER A 181 18.11 -15.66 12.41
CA SER A 181 18.03 -16.94 13.13
C SER A 181 16.70 -17.65 12.90
N ALA A 182 16.67 -18.53 11.91
CA ALA A 182 15.95 -19.80 11.94
C ALA A 182 16.75 -20.82 11.11
#